data_AF-W2GH35-F1
#
_entry.id   AF-W2GH35-F1
#
_cell.length_a   1.000
_cell.length_b   1.000
_cell.length_c   1.000
_cell.angle_alpha   90.00
_cell.angle_beta   90.00
_cell.angle_gamma   90.00
#
_symmetry.space_group_name_H-M   'P 1'
#
loop_
_entity.id
_entity.type
_entity.pdbx_description
1 polymer ?
#
loop_
_entity_poly.entity_id
_entity_poly.type
_entity_poly.pdbx_seq_one_letter_code
_entity_poly.pdbx_strand_id
1 'polypeptide(L)' 'MLASSFFTEAKIKICSAVRLLAAWSMRLPQANAAELAGVSEDSVQYWYTWCRSTCSKELLKSEFK' A
#
# COMPACT_ATOMS: atom_id res chain seq x y z
N MET A 1 9.69 7.50 -19.98
CA MET A 1 10.06 6.52 -18.93
C MET A 1 8.80 6.23 -18.13
N LEU A 2 8.17 5.06 -18.34
CA LEU A 2 7.14 4.60 -17.42
C LEU A 2 7.84 4.42 -16.08
N ALA A 3 7.54 5.30 -15.12
CA ALA A 3 8.02 5.16 -13.75
C ALA A 3 7.77 3.70 -13.34
N SER A 4 8.80 3.01 -12.84
CA SER A 4 8.62 1.70 -12.25
C SER A 4 7.54 1.85 -11.18
N SER A 5 6.33 1.36 -11.48
CA SER A 5 5.26 1.45 -10.51
C SER A 5 5.70 0.59 -9.34
N PHE A 6 5.40 1.03 -8.12
CA PHE A 6 5.71 0.25 -6.93
C PHE A 6 5.24 -1.22 -7.07
N PHE A 7 4.14 -1.47 -7.78
CA PHE A 7 3.64 -2.81 -8.07
C PHE A 7 4.61 -3.68 -8.88
N THR A 8 5.43 -3.07 -9.72
CA THR A 8 6.44 -3.74 -10.54
C THR A 8 7.64 -4.17 -9.69
N GLU A 9 8.05 -3.35 -8.72
CA GLU A 9 9.19 -3.65 -7.82
C GLU A 9 8.78 -4.51 -6.63
N ALA A 10 7.63 -4.24 -6.01
CA ALA A 10 7.14 -4.93 -4.81
C ALA A 10 6.55 -6.31 -5.09
N LYS A 11 6.39 -6.70 -6.37
CA LYS A 11 5.78 -7.98 -6.81
C LYS A 11 4.38 -8.24 -6.24
N ILE A 12 3.68 -7.21 -5.74
CA ILE A 12 2.32 -7.34 -5.23
C ILE A 12 1.36 -7.30 -6.42
N LYS A 13 0.54 -8.35 -6.55
CA LYS A 13 -0.54 -8.40 -7.55
C LYS A 13 -1.56 -7.31 -7.26
N ILE A 14 -2.14 -6.72 -8.31
CA ILE A 14 -3.16 -5.66 -8.17
C ILE A 14 -4.33 -6.07 -7.26
N CYS A 15 -4.79 -7.31 -7.36
CA CYS A 15 -5.85 -7.83 -6.49
C CYS A 15 -5.47 -7.81 -5.01
N SER A 16 -4.22 -8.17 -4.68
CA SER A 16 -3.72 -8.11 -3.31
C SER A 16 -3.63 -6.66 -2.81
N ALA A 17 -3.18 -5.73 -3.65
CA ALA A 17 -3.16 -4.31 -3.30
C ALA A 17 -4.54 -3.72 -3.01
N VAL A 18 -5.55 -4.05 -3.83
CA VAL A 18 -6.94 -3.64 -3.61
C VAL A 18 -7.45 -4.19 -2.27
N ARG A 19 -7.16 -5.46 -1.96
CA ARG A 19 -7.53 -6.07 -0.67
C ARG A 19 -6.81 -5.42 0.51
N LEU A 20 -5.54 -5.06 0.38
CA LEU A 20 -4.79 -4.32 1.41
C LEU A 20 -5.39 -2.94 1.68
N LEU A 21 -5.83 -2.24 0.62
CA LEU A 21 -6.54 -0.96 0.72
C LEU A 21 -7.87 -1.11 1.47
N ALA A 22 -8.65 -2.15 1.14
CA ALA A 22 -9.90 -2.46 1.85
C ALA A 22 -9.65 -2.83 3.32
N ALA A 23 -8.65 -3.67 3.62
CA ALA A 23 -8.27 -4.01 4.98
C ALA A 23 -7.86 -2.77 5.80
N TRP A 24 -7.18 -1.82 5.16
CA TRP A 24 -6.75 -0.59 5.81
C TRP A 24 -7.92 0.34 6.14
N SER A 25 -8.89 0.50 5.22
CA SER A 25 -10.07 1.32 5.50
C SER A 25 -10.91 0.75 6.65
N MET A 26 -10.92 -0.58 6.79
CA MET A 26 -11.56 -1.31 7.89
C MET A 26 -10.74 -1.34 9.19
N ARG A 27 -9.50 -0.83 9.17
CA ARG A 27 -8.55 -0.87 10.31
C ARG A 27 -8.31 -2.29 10.85
N LEU A 28 -8.22 -3.27 9.96
CA LEU A 28 -7.95 -4.64 10.36
C LEU A 28 -6.56 -4.78 11.01
N PRO A 29 -6.40 -5.70 11.99
CA PRO A 29 -5.09 -6.12 12.44
C PRO A 29 -4.21 -6.61 11.29
N GLN A 30 -2.90 -6.47 11.42
CA GLN A 30 -1.92 -6.79 10.37
C GLN A 30 -2.03 -8.24 9.88
N ALA A 31 -2.17 -9.20 10.79
CA ALA A 31 -2.38 -10.61 10.48
C ALA A 31 -3.64 -10.83 9.60
N ASN A 32 -4.77 -10.23 9.97
CA ASN A 32 -6.02 -10.34 9.22
C ASN A 32 -5.93 -9.65 7.85
N ALA A 33 -5.20 -8.53 7.75
CA ALA A 33 -4.95 -7.87 6.48
C ALA A 33 -4.07 -8.73 5.56
N ALA A 34 -3.06 -9.40 6.11
CA ALA A 34 -2.18 -10.33 5.40
C ALA A 34 -2.96 -11.54 4.86
N GLU A 35 -3.80 -12.14 5.69
CA GLU A 35 -4.70 -13.23 5.31
C GLU A 35 -5.66 -12.80 4.19
N LEU A 36 -6.36 -11.67 4.36
CA LEU A 36 -7.30 -11.17 3.37
C LEU A 36 -6.63 -10.90 2.01
N ALA A 37 -5.43 -10.33 2.02
CA ALA A 37 -4.71 -9.99 0.81
C ALA A 37 -3.92 -11.16 0.20
N GLY A 38 -3.75 -12.26 0.94
CA GLY A 38 -2.93 -13.40 0.55
C GLY A 38 -1.45 -13.06 0.42
N VAL A 39 -0.91 -12.30 1.37
CA VAL A 39 0.49 -11.84 1.41
C VAL A 39 1.10 -12.06 2.80
N SER A 40 2.41 -11.84 2.96
CA SER A 40 3.04 -11.84 4.29
C SER A 40 2.71 -10.59 5.09
N GLU A 41 2.76 -10.67 6.42
CA GLU A 41 2.61 -9.49 7.29
C GLU A 41 3.66 -8.41 6.99
N ASP A 42 4.88 -8.79 6.62
CA ASP A 42 5.91 -7.84 6.17
C ASP A 42 5.48 -7.05 4.93
N SER A 43 4.81 -7.72 3.99
CA SER A 43 4.28 -7.08 2.79
C SER A 43 3.19 -6.06 3.13
N VAL A 44 2.36 -6.35 4.14
CA VAL A 44 1.35 -5.41 4.66
C VAL A 44 2.04 -4.16 5.22
N GLN A 45 3.05 -4.35 6.09
CA GLN A 45 3.78 -3.25 6.71
C GLN A 45 4.48 -2.38 5.67
N TYR A 46 5.13 -3.02 4.69
CA TYR A 46 5.81 -2.34 3.59
C TYR A 46 4.82 -1.52 2.74
N TRP A 47 3.70 -2.13 2.34
CA TRP A 47 2.64 -1.45 1.57
C TRP A 47 2.07 -0.24 2.31
N TYR A 48 1.70 -0.38 3.58
CA TYR A 48 1.13 0.73 4.37
C TYR A 48 2.14 1.86 4.57
N THR A 49 3.41 1.52 4.80
CA THR A 49 4.48 2.53 4.92
C THR A 49 4.66 3.29 3.63
N TRP A 50 4.69 2.58 2.49
CA TRP A 50 4.78 3.20 1.18
C TRP A 50 3.61 4.13 0.90
N CYS A 51 2.36 3.68 1.11
CA CYS A 51 1.19 4.51 0.90
C CYS A 51 1.19 5.77 1.76
N ARG A 52 1.54 5.67 3.05
CA ARG A 52 1.66 6.86 3.93
C ARG A 52 2.71 7.84 3.40
N SER A 53 3.87 7.35 2.97
CA SER A 53 4.93 8.20 2.39
C SER A 53 4.46 8.89 1.12
N THR A 54 3.79 8.15 0.22
CA THR A 54 3.27 8.71 -1.03
C THR A 54 2.18 9.75 -0.76
N CYS A 55 1.18 9.45 0.08
CA CYS A 55 0.14 10.42 0.43
C CYS A 55 0.73 11.66 1.09
N SER A 56 1.71 11.50 1.98
CA SER A 56 2.41 12.62 2.61
C SER A 56 3.15 13.49 1.60
N LYS A 57 3.90 12.89 0.66
CA LYS A 57 4.60 13.62 -0.41
C LYS A 57 3.63 14.36 -1.34
N GLU A 58 2.52 13.73 -1.72
CA GLU A 58 1.52 14.36 -2.59
C GLU A 58 0.75 15.48 -1.88
N LEU A 59 0.41 15.31 -0.59
CA LEU A 59 -0.17 16.37 0.23
C LEU A 59 0.76 17.58 0.32
N LEU A 60 2.06 17.34 0.57
CA LEU A 60 3.05 18.40 0.59
C LEU A 60 3.15 19.11 -0.77
N LYS A 61 3.06 18.40 -1.89
CA LYS A 61 3.02 19.05 -3.22
C LYS A 61 1.77 19.88 -3.45
N SER A 62 0.63 19.51 -2.85
CA SER A 62 -0.62 20.27 -2.97
C SER A 62 -0.68 21.52 -2.08
N GLU A 63 0.04 21.54 -0.95
CA GLU A 63 0.06 22.67 -0.01
C GLU A 63 0.93 23.85 -0.48
N PHE A 64 1.79 23.64 -1.49
CA PHE A 64 2.64 24.68 -2.09
C PHE A 64 2.10 25.23 -3.42
N LYS A 65 0.77 25.28 -3.59
CA LYS A 65 0.14 25.83 -4.79
C LYS A 65 -0.88 26.91 -4.50
#